data_AF-A0A959NYX2-F1
#
_entry.id   AF-A0A959NYX2-F1
#
_cell.length_a   1.000
_cell.length_b   1.000
_cell.length_c   1.000
_cell.angle_alpha   90.00
_cell.angle_beta   90.00
_cell.angle_gamma   90.00
#
_symmetry.space_group_name_H-M   'P 1'
#
loop_
_entity.id
_entity.type
_entity.pdbx_description
1 polymer ?
#
loop_
_entity_poly.entity_id
_entity_poly.type
_entity_poly.pdbx_seq_one_letter_code
_entity_poly.pdbx_strand_id
1 'polypeptide(L)' 'MKNNESNGKKYDCLAPKYQLLTKENIALIKKLDFKCFVWTVNDVELMNGMIHLKVDGIITDSPDILKDLL' A
#
# COMPACT_ATOMS: atom_id res chain seq x y z
N MET A 1 -24.72 19.24 10.18
CA MET A 1 -24.40 17.86 9.71
C MET A 1 -23.63 18.01 8.41
N LYS A 2 -22.33 17.72 8.25
CA LYS A 2 -21.28 17.09 9.08
C LYS A 2 -20.09 18.08 9.13
N ASN A 3 -19.47 18.24 10.30
CA ASN A 3 -18.22 18.99 10.42
C ASN A 3 -17.13 18.16 9.73
N ASN A 4 -16.71 18.61 8.55
CA ASN A 4 -15.65 17.97 7.77
C ASN A 4 -14.30 18.49 8.26
N GLU A 5 -14.01 18.27 9.54
CA GLU A 5 -12.67 18.45 10.08
C GLU A 5 -11.91 17.16 9.75
N SER A 6 -11.06 17.22 8.73
CA SER A 6 -9.98 16.25 8.54
C SER A 6 -9.34 15.98 9.90
N ASN A 7 -9.44 14.73 10.40
CA ASN A 7 -9.08 14.21 11.73
C ASN A 7 -7.63 14.51 12.22
N GLY A 8 -7.16 15.76 12.18
CA GLY A 8 -5.76 16.11 12.44
C GLY A 8 -4.75 15.41 11.53
N LYS A 9 -5.21 14.82 10.42
CA LYS A 9 -4.42 13.93 9.57
C LYS A 9 -3.54 14.75 8.63
N LYS A 10 -2.24 14.82 8.93
CA LYS A 10 -1.25 15.59 8.13
C LYS A 10 -0.86 14.93 6.81
N TYR A 11 -1.05 13.61 6.68
CA TYR A 11 -0.61 12.82 5.53
C TYR A 11 -1.69 11.83 5.09
N ASP A 12 -1.78 11.57 3.79
CA ASP A 12 -2.82 10.70 3.22
C ASP A 12 -2.37 9.25 3.03
N CYS A 13 -1.05 9.00 3.04
CA CYS A 13 -0.50 7.68 2.73
C CYS A 13 0.70 7.32 3.58
N LEU A 14 0.97 6.02 3.62
CA LEU A 14 2.17 5.43 4.20
C LEU A 14 2.92 4.69 3.11
N ALA A 15 4.26 4.77 3.19
CA ALA A 15 5.14 4.06 2.28
C ALA A 15 6.14 3.14 3.01
N PRO A 16 5.69 2.00 3.57
CA PRO A 16 6.57 1.08 4.28
C PRO A 16 7.38 0.20 3.31
N LYS A 17 8.50 -0.33 3.81
CA LYS A 17 9.21 -1.43 3.15
C LYS A 17 8.33 -2.68 3.15
N TYR A 18 8.28 -3.43 2.04
CA TYR A 18 7.37 -4.57 1.88
C TYR A 18 7.44 -5.61 3.01
N GLN A 19 8.63 -5.83 3.58
CA GLN A 19 8.86 -6.81 4.66
C GLN A 19 8.11 -6.49 5.96
N LEU A 20 7.68 -5.24 6.15
CA LEU A 20 6.94 -4.81 7.33
C LEU A 20 5.44 -5.08 7.21
N LEU A 21 4.95 -5.48 6.04
CA LEU A 21 3.52 -5.64 5.82
C LEU A 21 3.01 -7.00 6.27
N THR A 22 1.87 -6.96 6.94
CA THR A 22 1.08 -8.12 7.29
C THR A 22 -0.39 -7.85 6.96
N LYS A 23 -1.23 -8.89 6.99
CA LYS A 23 -2.66 -8.70 6.75
C LYS A 23 -3.30 -7.78 7.80
N GLU A 24 -2.84 -7.89 9.04
CA GLU A 24 -3.35 -7.15 10.19
C GLU A 24 -3.04 -5.65 10.07
N ASN A 25 -1.80 -5.29 9.73
CA ASN A 25 -1.45 -3.89 9.64
C ASN A 25 -2.01 -3.22 8.38
N ILE A 26 -2.14 -3.93 7.25
CA ILE A 26 -2.85 -3.39 6.09
C ILE A 26 -4.31 -3.11 6.41
N ALA A 27 -4.98 -4.02 7.13
CA ALA A 27 -6.35 -3.80 7.57
C ALA A 27 -6.47 -2.55 8.48
N LEU A 28 -5.50 -2.36 9.38
CA LEU A 28 -5.43 -1.16 10.22
C LEU A 28 -5.21 0.12 9.41
N ILE A 29 -4.26 0.12 8.47
CA ILE A 29 -3.94 1.26 7.61
C ILE A 29 -5.19 1.71 6.84
N LYS A 30 -5.92 0.76 6.25
CA LYS A 30 -7.17 1.02 5.53
C LYS A 30 -8.29 1.51 6.45
N LYS A 31 -8.42 0.92 7.65
CA LYS A 31 -9.40 1.37 8.65
C LYS A 31 -9.16 2.82 9.08
N LEU A 32 -7.90 3.24 9.10
CA LEU A 32 -7.48 4.62 9.39
C LEU A 32 -7.50 5.52 8.14
N ASP A 33 -8.08 5.04 7.02
CA ASP A 33 -8.27 5.77 5.76
C ASP A 33 -6.95 6.24 5.11
N PHE A 34 -5.85 5.53 5.35
CA PHE A 34 -4.57 5.78 4.68
C PHE A 34 -4.41 4.88 3.45
N LYS A 35 -3.80 5.41 2.39
CA LYS A 35 -3.28 4.60 1.29
C LYS A 35 -1.94 3.96 1.66
N CYS A 36 -1.67 2.75 1.15
CA CYS A 36 -0.42 2.02 1.37
C CYS A 36 0.35 1.82 0.06
N PHE A 37 1.50 2.47 -0.07
CA PHE A 37 2.40 2.34 -1.24
C PHE A 37 3.71 1.67 -0.85
N VAL A 38 4.00 0.47 -1.34
CA VAL A 38 5.15 -0.32 -0.84
C VAL A 38 6.38 -0.15 -1.71
N TRP A 39 7.57 -0.21 -1.11
CA TRP A 39 8.83 -0.16 -1.84
C TRP A 39 9.90 -1.10 -1.27
N THR A 40 10.98 -1.39 -2.00
CA THR A 40 11.00 -1.54 -3.47
C THR A 40 10.77 -3.02 -3.76
N VAL A 41 9.86 -3.35 -4.66
CA VAL A 41 9.47 -4.73 -4.95
C VAL A 41 9.77 -5.05 -6.40
N ASN A 42 10.83 -5.82 -6.65
CA ASN A 42 11.31 -6.14 -8.01
C ASN A 42 11.12 -7.61 -8.39
N ASP A 43 10.64 -8.44 -7.45
CA ASP A 43 10.41 -9.86 -7.66
C ASP A 43 8.92 -10.16 -7.87
N VAL A 44 8.60 -11.05 -8.82
CA VAL A 44 7.23 -11.38 -9.23
C VAL A 44 6.44 -12.06 -8.11
N GLU A 45 7.05 -12.93 -7.32
CA GLU A 45 6.38 -13.59 -6.20
C GLU A 45 6.02 -12.55 -5.13
N LEU A 46 6.95 -11.64 -4.82
CA LEU A 46 6.69 -10.53 -3.91
C LEU A 46 5.60 -9.57 -4.43
N MET A 47 5.61 -9.23 -5.73
CA MET A 47 4.57 -8.40 -6.35
C MET A 47 3.18 -9.04 -6.17
N ASN A 48 3.05 -10.32 -6.49
CA ASN A 48 1.79 -11.07 -6.30
C ASN A 48 1.37 -11.09 -4.83
N GLY A 49 2.32 -11.25 -3.90
CA GLY A 49 2.07 -11.14 -2.47
C GLY A 49 1.49 -9.78 -2.08
N MET A 50 2.07 -8.69 -2.56
CA MET A 50 1.60 -7.32 -2.28
C MET A 50 0.22 -7.04 -2.91
N ILE A 51 -0.03 -7.51 -4.13
CA ILE A 51 -1.33 -7.45 -4.80
C ILE A 51 -2.38 -8.22 -3.98
N HIS A 52 -2.05 -9.42 -3.50
CA HIS A 52 -2.95 -10.21 -2.66
C HIS A 52 -3.24 -9.55 -1.31
N LEU A 53 -2.26 -8.88 -0.71
CA LEU A 53 -2.45 -8.03 0.47
C LEU A 53 -3.29 -6.77 0.16
N LYS A 54 -3.59 -6.49 -1.12
CA LYS A 54 -4.37 -5.36 -1.59
C LYS A 54 -3.75 -4.02 -1.22
N VAL A 55 -2.43 -3.87 -1.36
CA VAL A 55 -1.78 -2.55 -1.24
C VAL A 55 -2.32 -1.61 -2.34
N ASP A 56 -2.24 -0.31 -2.12
CA ASP A 56 -2.75 0.70 -3.08
C ASP A 56 -1.75 1.01 -4.20
N GLY A 57 -0.48 0.64 -4.02
CA GLY A 57 0.49 0.64 -5.10
C GLY A 57 1.82 0.00 -4.70
N ILE A 58 2.59 -0.36 -5.72
CA ILE A 58 3.89 -1.00 -5.61
C ILE A 58 4.90 -0.12 -6.34
N ILE A 59 5.96 0.27 -5.64
CA ILE A 59 7.11 1.00 -6.18
C ILE A 59 8.15 -0.05 -6.58
N THR A 60 8.51 -0.07 -7.85
CA THR A 60 9.34 -1.09 -8.49
C THR A 60 10.23 -0.48 -9.55
N ASP A 61 11.39 -1.08 -9.77
CA ASP A 61 12.28 -0.77 -10.89
C ASP A 61 11.86 -1.51 -12.18
N SER A 62 10.90 -2.44 -12.08
CA SER A 62 10.37 -3.26 -13.19
C SER A 62 8.86 -3.00 -13.42
N PRO A 63 8.47 -1.77 -13.84
CA PRO A 63 7.07 -1.39 -13.98
C PRO A 63 6.34 -2.14 -15.11
N ASP A 64 7.07 -2.60 -16.12
CA ASP A 64 6.59 -3.45 -17.20
C ASP A 64 6.11 -4.80 -16.68
N ILE A 65 6.92 -5.47 -15.85
CA ILE A 65 6.56 -6.75 -15.23
C ILE A 65 5.34 -6.57 -14.32
N LEU A 66 5.32 -5.53 -13.49
CA LEU A 66 4.19 -5.27 -12.60
C LEU A 66 2.90 -5.04 -13.41
N LYS A 67 2.98 -4.36 -14.55
CA LYS A 67 1.83 -4.09 -15.41
C LYS A 67 1.21 -5.38 -15.97
N ASP A 68 2.02 -6.39 -16.28
CA ASP A 68 1.54 -7.67 -16.81
C ASP A 68 0.86 -8.55 -15.74
N LEU A 69 1.04 -8.23 -14.45
CA LEU A 69 0.43 -8.94 -13.32
C LEU A 69 -0.94 -8.36 -12.86
N LEU A 70 -1.31 -7.17 -13.34
CA LEU A 70 -2.53 -6.43 -12.92
C LEU A 70 -3.70 -6.66 -13.88
#